data_AF-A0A960V1F4-F1
#
_entry.id   AF-A0A960V1F4-F1
#
_cell.length_a   1.000
_cell.length_b   1.000
_cell.length_c   1.000
_cell.angle_alpha   90.00
_cell.angle_beta   90.00
_cell.angle_gamma   90.00
#
_symmetry.space_group_name_H-M   'P 1'
#
loop_
_entity.id
_entity.type
_entity.pdbx_description
1 polymer ?
#
loop_
_entity_poly.entity_id
_entity_poly.type
_entity_poly.pdbx_seq_one_letter_code
_entity_poly.pdbx_strand_id
1 'polypeptide(L)'
;MIFDPGHFHQIHKARPLIVGALLLLVGPLCSPPSLRATENYSYQVLCLNQIQGCPCYRQAAKDKLRTVYHMQAAWPVALKQSSQNGFTQIRVDTDQCWYPTNQLKKYPYTPLHQLPIQSKLDHRLLPLHSLMAVKSALDAEQKISRFQQTKLGFFWPTYYHLAMQDFHPGKAEPILSTSGTTLAYGSRKFQQQIMWEGSGITSTGLRLHYSGRPYRFTTYSSDIWAWGAGYNYTVWPYRTIAVNFSGFCKAMQLPQPCGKKDVIGSLVWIKNIADEKPAMPGAVQHDGFFCATDTGSPSGIRRDRIDIFVGVHGGGNPYLPPARRGNFLYNAGFKSLVRQDWRLWTSLHTRTWCSLADKDYDPQTGISRNCFHDYHTTARHKALQVYYFKDNRNRPLKCQPGLGFQDLFKALGQSIQVK
;
A
#
# COMPACT_ATOMS: atom_id res chain seq x y z
N MET A 1 -10.64 -34.58 49.72
CA MET A 1 -10.08 -35.93 49.95
C MET A 1 -8.81 -36.01 49.11
N ILE A 2 -7.71 -35.43 49.59
CA ILE A 2 -6.70 -36.03 50.48
C ILE A 2 -6.12 -37.34 49.88
N PHE A 3 -4.90 -37.31 49.33
CA PHE A 3 -3.67 -37.75 50.02
C PHE A 3 -2.47 -37.75 49.05
N ASP A 4 -1.43 -37.04 49.46
CA ASP A 4 0.00 -37.30 49.18
C ASP A 4 0.50 -38.32 50.23
N PRO A 5 1.46 -39.20 49.93
CA PRO A 5 2.67 -39.19 50.76
C PRO A 5 3.98 -39.53 50.01
N GLY A 6 4.94 -38.61 50.01
CA GLY A 6 6.12 -38.64 50.90
C GLY A 6 7.10 -39.83 50.93
N HIS A 7 8.38 -39.51 50.62
CA HIS A 7 9.60 -39.66 51.47
C HIS A 7 10.71 -40.73 51.23
N PHE A 8 11.93 -40.28 51.60
CA PHE A 8 13.24 -40.91 51.87
C PHE A 8 14.24 -41.03 50.69
N HIS A 9 15.53 -40.60 50.78
CA HIS A 9 16.48 -40.61 51.91
C HIS A 9 17.42 -39.37 52.00
N GLN A 10 17.81 -39.06 53.25
CA GLN A 10 18.96 -38.22 53.65
C GLN A 10 20.27 -39.02 53.62
N ILE A 11 21.40 -38.34 53.34
CA ILE A 11 22.69 -38.59 54.03
C ILE A 11 23.36 -37.23 54.34
N HIS A 12 23.76 -37.08 55.61
CA HIS A 12 24.48 -35.98 56.24
C HIS A 12 26.01 -36.16 56.17
N LYS A 13 26.79 -35.09 55.91
CA LYS A 13 27.82 -34.40 56.74
C LYS A 13 29.02 -34.11 55.81
N ALA A 14 29.79 -33.02 55.87
CA ALA A 14 30.13 -32.13 56.97
C ALA A 14 30.41 -30.68 56.46
N ARG A 15 30.32 -29.70 57.37
CA ARG A 15 30.82 -28.33 57.19
C ARG A 15 32.28 -28.25 57.68
N PRO A 16 33.00 -27.20 57.28
CA PRO A 16 33.26 -26.16 58.27
C PRO A 16 32.84 -24.74 57.81
N LEU A 17 32.44 -23.96 58.81
CA LEU A 17 32.34 -22.50 58.76
C LEU A 17 33.70 -21.89 58.41
N ILE A 18 33.71 -20.74 57.72
CA ILE A 18 34.31 -19.48 58.19
C ILE A 18 33.82 -18.32 57.30
N VAL A 19 33.12 -17.40 57.97
CA VAL A 19 33.20 -15.93 57.90
C VAL A 19 33.25 -15.23 56.54
N GLY A 20 32.25 -14.37 56.31
CA GLY A 20 32.50 -13.01 55.83
C GLY A 20 31.95 -12.65 54.46
N ALA A 21 30.86 -11.87 54.48
CA ALA A 21 30.56 -10.72 53.60
C ALA A 21 29.13 -10.76 53.06
N LEU A 22 28.29 -10.00 53.75
CA LEU A 22 27.00 -9.52 53.30
C LEU A 22 27.23 -8.58 52.10
N LEU A 23 26.82 -8.96 50.90
CA LEU A 23 26.70 -8.06 49.75
C LEU A 23 25.26 -8.12 49.24
N LEU A 24 24.42 -7.29 49.85
CA LEU A 24 23.14 -6.85 49.33
C LEU A 24 23.39 -6.10 48.00
N LEU A 25 23.38 -6.84 46.89
CA LEU A 25 23.26 -6.25 45.57
C LEU A 25 21.80 -5.82 45.36
N VAL A 26 21.50 -4.61 45.82
CA VAL A 26 20.39 -3.81 45.32
C VAL A 26 20.76 -3.44 43.88
N GLY A 27 20.41 -4.31 42.94
CA GLY A 27 20.53 -4.01 41.52
C GLY A 27 19.64 -2.83 41.16
N PRO A 28 20.15 -1.79 40.48
CA PRO A 28 19.30 -0.68 40.06
C PRO A 28 18.28 -1.23 39.07
N LEU A 29 17.00 -0.90 39.31
CA LEU A 29 15.94 -0.93 38.31
C LEU A 29 16.35 0.00 37.16
N CYS A 30 17.19 -0.51 36.26
CA CYS A 30 17.38 0.05 34.93
C CYS A 30 16.05 -0.11 34.21
N SER A 31 15.18 0.89 34.40
CA SER A 31 14.16 1.20 33.40
C SER A 31 14.90 1.27 32.06
N PRO A 32 14.53 0.49 31.03
CA PRO A 32 15.14 0.63 29.73
C PRO A 32 15.01 2.10 29.34
N PRO A 33 16.07 2.73 28.81
CA PRO A 33 15.99 4.11 28.39
C PRO A 33 14.78 4.20 27.47
N SER A 34 13.79 5.02 27.85
CA SER A 34 12.74 5.38 26.94
C SER A 34 13.46 6.01 25.75
N LEU A 35 13.59 5.27 24.66
CA LEU A 35 13.92 5.80 23.36
C LEU A 35 12.81 6.81 23.07
N ARG A 36 13.01 8.05 23.53
CA ARG A 36 12.32 9.23 22.99
C ARG A 36 12.85 9.31 21.57
N ALA A 37 12.23 8.55 20.68
CA ALA A 37 12.38 8.74 19.26
C ALA A 37 12.09 10.22 19.03
N THR A 38 13.11 10.98 18.64
CA THR A 38 12.90 12.30 18.05
C THR A 38 11.93 12.06 16.89
N GLU A 39 10.69 12.53 17.06
CA GLU A 39 9.65 12.29 16.07
C GLU A 39 10.09 12.97 14.77
N ASN A 40 10.41 12.14 13.78
CA ASN A 40 10.66 12.63 12.44
C ASN A 40 9.31 12.95 11.81
N TYR A 41 9.17 14.14 11.25
CA TYR A 41 7.92 14.58 10.65
C TYR A 41 8.14 15.35 9.35
N SER A 42 7.15 15.25 8.47
CA SER A 42 6.94 16.19 7.37
C SER A 42 5.74 17.08 7.72
N TYR A 43 5.46 18.06 6.88
CA TYR A 43 4.27 18.89 6.95
C TYR A 43 3.32 18.57 5.81
N GLN A 44 2.03 18.67 6.11
CA GLN A 44 0.96 18.81 5.11
C GLN A 44 0.56 20.29 5.06
N VAL A 45 0.64 20.87 3.86
CA VAL A 45 0.20 22.25 3.60
C VAL A 45 -1.33 22.34 3.68
N LEU A 46 -1.84 23.26 4.48
CA LEU A 46 -3.25 23.60 4.56
C LEU A 46 -3.51 24.82 3.67
N CYS A 47 -4.28 24.63 2.59
CA CYS A 47 -4.57 25.67 1.60
C CYS A 47 -6.00 25.43 1.07
N LEU A 48 -6.97 25.63 1.95
CA LEU A 48 -8.36 25.30 1.69
C LEU A 48 -9.03 26.39 0.83
N ASN A 49 -9.97 25.99 -0.02
CA ASN A 49 -10.77 26.87 -0.87
C ASN A 49 -9.95 27.71 -1.88
N GLN A 50 -8.74 27.28 -2.24
CA GLN A 50 -7.85 28.02 -3.15
C GLN A 50 -7.45 27.14 -4.35
N ILE A 51 -8.21 27.23 -5.46
CA ILE A 51 -7.92 26.47 -6.69
C ILE A 51 -6.53 26.80 -7.25
N GLN A 52 -6.14 28.08 -7.17
CA GLN A 52 -4.85 28.57 -7.66
C GLN A 52 -3.70 28.34 -6.66
N GLY A 53 -3.97 27.64 -5.55
CA GLY A 53 -3.04 27.42 -4.46
C GLY A 53 -2.76 28.66 -3.61
N CYS A 54 -1.88 28.50 -2.63
CA CYS A 54 -1.51 29.52 -1.66
C CYS A 54 -0.07 30.01 -1.90
N PRO A 55 0.22 31.29 -1.63
CA PRO A 55 1.57 31.81 -1.77
C PRO A 55 2.52 31.19 -0.73
N CYS A 56 3.72 30.84 -1.20
CA CYS A 56 4.87 30.56 -0.34
C CYS A 56 5.96 31.58 -0.68
N TYR A 57 6.58 32.16 0.35
CA TYR A 57 7.30 33.43 0.23
C TYR A 57 8.82 33.25 0.26
N ARG A 58 9.56 34.17 -0.36
CA ARG A 58 11.03 34.19 -0.31
C ARG A 58 11.52 34.63 1.08
N GLN A 59 10.77 35.51 1.73
CA GLN A 59 10.96 35.95 3.12
C GLN A 59 9.60 35.91 3.84
N ALA A 60 9.58 35.87 5.18
CA ALA A 60 8.32 35.80 5.94
C ALA A 60 7.33 36.90 5.51
N ALA A 61 6.19 36.50 4.94
CA ALA A 61 5.14 37.36 4.37
C ALA A 61 5.57 38.34 3.26
N LYS A 62 6.74 38.17 2.64
CA LYS A 62 7.27 39.09 1.61
C LYS A 62 7.74 38.34 0.37
N ASP A 63 7.41 38.90 -0.79
CA ASP A 63 7.78 38.41 -2.12
C ASP A 63 7.34 36.97 -2.36
N LYS A 64 6.22 36.79 -3.06
CA LYS A 64 5.75 35.45 -3.46
C LYS A 64 6.86 34.78 -4.28
N LEU A 65 7.40 33.68 -3.74
CA LEU A 65 8.39 32.86 -4.43
C LEU A 65 7.72 31.84 -5.33
N ARG A 66 6.72 31.13 -4.78
CA ARG A 66 5.99 30.08 -5.50
C ARG A 66 4.57 29.91 -4.98
N THR A 67 3.80 29.12 -5.71
CA THR A 67 2.51 28.59 -5.25
C THR A 67 2.70 27.21 -4.65
N VAL A 68 2.02 26.94 -3.53
CA VAL A 68 1.86 25.61 -2.93
C VAL A 68 0.39 25.23 -2.85
N TYR A 69 0.07 23.94 -2.89
CA TYR A 69 -1.31 23.46 -2.93
C TYR A 69 -1.70 22.74 -1.64
N HIS A 70 -3.00 22.58 -1.41
CA HIS A 70 -3.47 21.82 -0.26
C HIS A 70 -2.93 20.40 -0.31
N MET A 71 -2.59 19.86 0.87
CA MET A 71 -1.97 18.55 1.02
C MET A 71 -0.60 18.42 0.32
N GLN A 72 0.01 19.51 -0.14
CA GLN A 72 1.38 19.43 -0.62
C GLN A 72 2.30 19.03 0.54
N ALA A 73 3.18 18.05 0.28
CA ALA A 73 4.15 17.62 1.26
C ALA A 73 5.28 18.64 1.34
N ALA A 74 5.61 19.02 2.56
CA ALA A 74 6.68 19.96 2.84
C ALA A 74 7.57 19.40 3.96
N TRP A 75 8.81 19.85 4.02
CA TRP A 75 9.81 19.37 4.97
C TRP A 75 10.32 20.51 5.84
N PRO A 76 10.53 20.30 7.15
CA PRO A 76 11.17 21.30 8.00
C PRO A 76 12.60 21.59 7.51
N VAL A 77 13.01 22.85 7.56
CA VAL A 77 14.40 23.27 7.31
C VAL A 77 15.13 23.38 8.65
N ALA A 78 16.23 22.65 8.82
CA ALA A 78 16.96 22.53 10.08
C ALA A 78 17.92 23.72 10.33
N LEU A 79 17.40 24.94 10.39
CA LEU A 79 18.17 26.16 10.67
C LEU A 79 17.75 26.80 12.00
N LYS A 80 18.68 27.48 12.69
CA LYS A 80 18.44 28.16 13.98
C LYS A 80 17.31 29.21 13.93
N GLN A 81 16.96 29.69 12.73
CA GLN A 81 15.85 30.62 12.49
C GLN A 81 14.75 30.00 11.60
N SER A 82 14.35 28.76 11.85
CA SER A 82 13.30 28.08 11.05
C SER A 82 11.88 28.62 11.29
N SER A 83 11.71 29.61 12.18
CA SER A 83 10.43 30.24 12.50
C SER A 83 10.61 31.75 12.71
N GLN A 84 9.78 32.57 12.07
CA GLN A 84 9.81 34.03 12.15
C GLN A 84 8.41 34.60 11.88
N ASN A 85 7.93 35.51 12.74
CA ASN A 85 6.67 36.25 12.55
C ASN A 85 5.44 35.38 12.23
N GLY A 86 5.33 34.19 12.82
CA GLY A 86 4.24 33.24 12.54
C GLY A 86 4.38 32.45 11.24
N PHE A 87 5.55 32.50 10.60
CA PHE A 87 5.91 31.69 9.43
C PHE A 87 6.98 30.68 9.81
N THR A 88 6.91 29.50 9.20
CA THR A 88 7.93 28.46 9.27
C THR A 88 8.59 28.31 7.92
N GLN A 89 9.92 28.20 7.92
CA GLN A 89 10.66 27.89 6.72
C GLN A 89 10.48 26.40 6.39
N ILE A 90 9.97 26.14 5.20
CA ILE A 90 9.70 24.80 4.69
C ILE A 90 10.45 24.56 3.39
N ARG A 91 10.78 23.30 3.11
CA ARG A 91 11.25 22.85 1.81
C ARG A 91 10.15 22.10 1.09
N VAL A 92 9.82 22.54 -0.12
CA VAL A 92 8.86 21.92 -1.02
C VAL A 92 9.59 21.56 -2.30
N ASP A 93 9.62 20.28 -2.64
CA ASP A 93 10.46 19.76 -3.72
C ASP A 93 11.94 20.15 -3.50
N THR A 94 12.53 20.95 -4.39
CA THR A 94 13.90 21.49 -4.29
C THR A 94 13.98 22.86 -3.63
N ASP A 95 12.87 23.61 -3.54
CA ASP A 95 12.88 25.01 -3.11
C ASP A 95 12.59 25.15 -1.62
N GLN A 96 13.18 26.18 -1.02
CA GLN A 96 12.85 26.60 0.34
C GLN A 96 12.03 27.88 0.31
N CYS A 97 10.98 27.94 1.13
CA CYS A 97 10.10 29.10 1.21
C CYS A 97 9.48 29.23 2.61
N TRP A 98 8.96 30.41 2.91
CA TRP A 98 8.27 30.71 4.16
C TRP A 98 6.77 30.51 4.00
N TYR A 99 6.17 29.75 4.92
CA TYR A 99 4.73 29.46 4.92
C TYR A 99 4.11 29.67 6.31
N PRO A 100 2.85 30.14 6.42
CA PRO A 100 2.22 30.37 7.72
C PRO A 100 2.21 29.11 8.60
N THR A 101 2.73 29.21 9.81
CA THR A 101 2.90 28.08 10.74
C THR A 101 1.57 27.44 11.10
N ASN A 102 0.51 28.25 11.28
CA ASN A 102 -0.85 27.79 11.57
C ASN A 102 -1.50 27.02 10.40
N GLN A 103 -0.91 27.06 9.21
CA GLN A 103 -1.35 26.33 8.02
C GLN A 103 -0.46 25.12 7.71
N LEU A 104 0.37 24.67 8.66
CA LEU A 104 1.19 23.47 8.53
C LEU A 104 0.72 22.41 9.52
N LYS A 105 0.24 21.28 9.00
CA LYS A 105 -0.10 20.12 9.84
C LYS A 105 1.07 19.15 9.88
N LYS A 106 1.60 18.83 11.07
CA LYS A 106 2.65 17.81 11.21
C LYS A 106 2.13 16.43 10.80
N TYR A 107 2.95 15.70 10.05
CA TYR A 107 2.74 14.31 9.65
C TYR A 107 3.95 13.48 10.13
N PRO A 108 3.81 12.74 11.25
CA PRO A 108 4.90 11.95 11.79
C PRO A 108 5.17 10.71 10.93
N TYR A 109 6.42 10.28 10.85
CA TYR A 109 6.82 9.04 10.18
C TYR A 109 7.97 8.33 10.91
N THR A 110 8.10 7.04 10.64
CA THR A 110 9.19 6.20 11.18
C THR A 110 10.46 6.38 10.34
N PRO A 111 11.63 6.72 10.93
CA PRO A 111 12.85 7.02 10.19
C PRO A 111 13.52 5.79 9.56
N LEU A 112 13.09 4.58 9.88
CA LEU A 112 13.61 3.34 9.30
C LEU A 112 13.60 3.43 7.76
N HIS A 113 14.77 3.34 7.15
CA HIS A 113 14.93 3.51 5.69
C HIS A 113 14.72 2.20 4.92
N GLN A 114 15.04 1.05 5.53
CA GLN A 114 14.87 -0.29 4.96
C GLN A 114 14.57 -1.30 6.09
N LEU A 115 13.85 -2.39 5.78
CA LEU A 115 13.52 -3.44 6.75
C LEU A 115 14.29 -4.74 6.50
N PRO A 116 14.76 -5.45 7.55
CA PRO A 116 15.37 -6.77 7.41
C PRO A 116 14.45 -7.83 6.78
N ILE A 117 13.13 -7.71 6.95
CA ILE A 117 12.16 -8.64 6.32
C ILE A 117 11.96 -8.31 4.84
N GLN A 118 12.02 -7.02 4.46
CA GLN A 118 11.80 -6.60 3.08
C GLN A 118 12.79 -7.25 2.11
N SER A 119 14.05 -7.40 2.51
CA SER A 119 15.11 -8.04 1.71
C SER A 119 14.97 -9.57 1.62
N LYS A 120 14.15 -10.19 2.48
CA LYS A 120 13.90 -11.64 2.48
C LYS A 120 12.70 -12.05 1.63
N LEU A 121 11.92 -11.08 1.14
CA LEU A 121 10.74 -11.36 0.33
C LEU A 121 11.07 -11.25 -1.16
N ASP A 122 10.52 -12.15 -1.98
CA ASP A 122 10.80 -12.22 -3.41
C ASP A 122 9.94 -11.25 -4.24
N HIS A 123 10.48 -10.07 -4.53
CA HIS A 123 9.79 -9.05 -5.33
C HIS A 123 9.98 -9.22 -6.85
N ARG A 124 10.55 -10.34 -7.31
CA ARG A 124 10.77 -10.56 -8.75
C ARG A 124 9.44 -10.56 -9.51
N LEU A 125 9.51 -10.03 -10.72
CA LEU A 125 8.35 -9.97 -11.60
C LEU A 125 7.95 -11.38 -12.02
N LEU A 126 6.72 -11.78 -11.72
CA LEU A 126 6.20 -13.07 -12.17
C LEU A 126 6.12 -13.09 -13.72
N PRO A 127 6.65 -14.10 -14.42
CA PRO A 127 6.55 -14.17 -15.88
C PRO A 127 5.12 -14.26 -16.39
N LEU A 128 4.87 -13.74 -17.61
CA LEU A 128 3.54 -13.76 -18.23
C LEU A 128 2.95 -15.17 -18.37
N HIS A 129 3.76 -16.15 -18.74
CA HIS A 129 3.30 -17.53 -18.87
C HIS A 129 2.79 -18.11 -17.54
N SER A 130 3.44 -17.76 -16.43
CA SER A 130 3.00 -18.13 -15.09
C SER A 130 1.72 -17.39 -14.69
N LEU A 131 1.56 -16.11 -15.06
CA LEU A 131 0.30 -15.38 -14.83
C LEU A 131 -0.88 -16.00 -15.58
N MET A 132 -0.64 -16.70 -16.68
CA MET A 132 -1.68 -17.26 -17.56
C MET A 132 -1.86 -18.78 -17.43
N ALA A 133 -1.13 -19.43 -16.51
CA ALA A 133 -1.07 -20.88 -16.36
C ALA A 133 -0.72 -21.64 -17.66
N VAL A 134 0.28 -21.16 -18.41
CA VAL A 134 0.75 -21.81 -19.64
C VAL A 134 2.24 -22.16 -19.53
N LYS A 135 2.69 -23.13 -20.34
CA LYS A 135 4.00 -23.77 -20.17
C LYS A 135 5.18 -22.88 -20.57
N SER A 136 4.98 -21.98 -21.53
CA SER A 136 6.06 -21.14 -22.06
C SER A 136 5.58 -19.73 -22.42
N ALA A 137 6.53 -18.82 -22.62
CA ALA A 137 6.24 -17.48 -23.14
C ALA A 137 5.55 -17.53 -24.51
N LEU A 138 5.98 -18.44 -25.39
CA LEU A 138 5.37 -18.66 -26.71
C LEU A 138 3.89 -19.07 -26.59
N ASP A 139 3.56 -19.97 -25.66
CA ASP A 139 2.16 -20.36 -25.42
C ASP A 139 1.30 -19.19 -24.93
N ALA A 140 1.89 -18.29 -24.14
CA ALA A 140 1.20 -17.09 -23.66
C ALA A 140 0.87 -16.14 -24.81
N GLU A 141 1.85 -15.86 -25.67
CA GLU A 141 1.67 -15.04 -26.87
C GLU A 141 0.63 -15.65 -27.82
N GLN A 142 0.73 -16.96 -28.09
CA GLN A 142 -0.25 -17.69 -28.92
C GLN A 142 -1.66 -17.70 -28.32
N LYS A 143 -1.78 -17.71 -26.99
CA LYS A 143 -3.07 -17.61 -26.32
C LYS A 143 -3.64 -16.21 -26.42
N ILE A 144 -2.83 -15.16 -26.24
CA ILE A 144 -3.24 -13.76 -26.37
C ILE A 144 -3.67 -13.43 -27.80
N SER A 145 -2.96 -13.93 -28.81
CA SER A 145 -3.25 -13.64 -30.23
C SER A 145 -4.62 -14.14 -30.70
N ARG A 146 -5.25 -15.05 -29.96
CA ARG A 146 -6.63 -15.53 -30.21
C ARG A 146 -7.71 -14.56 -29.70
N PHE A 147 -7.32 -13.52 -28.98
CA PHE A 147 -8.23 -12.56 -28.37
C PHE A 147 -8.08 -11.20 -29.04
N GLN A 148 -9.18 -10.48 -29.16
CA GLN A 148 -9.18 -9.10 -29.62
C GLN A 148 -8.69 -8.18 -28.49
N GLN A 149 -7.62 -7.45 -28.73
CA GLN A 149 -7.20 -6.34 -27.86
C GLN A 149 -8.18 -5.18 -28.00
N THR A 150 -8.73 -4.70 -26.88
CA THR A 150 -9.69 -3.59 -26.82
C THR A 150 -9.22 -2.56 -25.79
N LYS A 151 -9.29 -1.28 -26.15
CA LYS A 151 -8.93 -0.17 -25.25
C LYS A 151 -10.00 -0.01 -24.17
N LEU A 152 -9.61 -0.05 -22.90
CA LEU A 152 -10.48 0.27 -21.76
C LEU A 152 -10.60 1.78 -21.57
N GLY A 153 -9.50 2.51 -21.76
CA GLY A 153 -9.44 3.96 -21.55
C GLY A 153 -8.17 4.37 -20.81
N PHE A 154 -8.23 5.57 -20.22
CA PHE A 154 -7.18 6.11 -19.36
C PHE A 154 -7.51 5.90 -17.89
N PHE A 155 -6.50 5.49 -17.12
CA PHE A 155 -6.62 5.25 -15.68
C PHE A 155 -5.50 5.94 -14.92
N TRP A 156 -5.82 6.52 -13.76
CA TRP A 156 -4.83 7.16 -12.90
C TRP A 156 -4.35 6.18 -11.83
N PRO A 157 -3.04 5.87 -11.78
CA PRO A 157 -2.50 4.90 -10.84
C PRO A 157 -2.36 5.51 -9.45
N THR A 158 -2.72 4.72 -8.45
CA THR A 158 -2.06 4.76 -7.15
C THR A 158 -1.29 3.47 -6.91
N TYR A 159 -0.60 3.40 -5.79
CA TYR A 159 0.11 2.21 -5.37
C TYR A 159 -0.34 1.80 -3.97
N TYR A 160 -0.54 0.50 -3.80
CA TYR A 160 -0.79 -0.12 -2.50
C TYR A 160 0.21 -1.24 -2.24
N HIS A 161 0.38 -1.58 -0.98
CA HIS A 161 1.51 -2.38 -0.51
C HIS A 161 1.14 -3.12 0.77
N LEU A 162 1.87 -4.18 1.12
CA LEU A 162 1.65 -4.84 2.40
C LEU A 162 2.00 -3.90 3.55
N ALA A 163 1.09 -3.82 4.52
CA ALA A 163 1.39 -3.16 5.78
C ALA A 163 2.48 -3.96 6.51
N MET A 164 3.57 -3.30 6.89
CA MET A 164 4.67 -3.92 7.64
C MET A 164 4.66 -3.41 9.07
N GLN A 165 4.65 -4.30 10.06
CA GLN A 165 4.61 -3.89 11.48
C GLN A 165 5.75 -2.96 11.85
N ASP A 166 6.96 -3.23 11.34
CA ASP A 166 8.15 -2.43 11.62
C ASP A 166 8.03 -0.98 11.13
N PHE A 167 7.19 -0.72 10.14
CA PHE A 167 6.92 0.65 9.67
C PHE A 167 5.96 1.42 10.56
N HIS A 168 5.26 0.74 11.47
CA HIS A 168 4.23 1.30 12.32
C HIS A 168 4.49 0.92 13.79
N PRO A 169 5.62 1.36 14.38
CA PRO A 169 5.91 1.11 15.78
C PRO A 169 4.89 1.83 16.68
N GLY A 170 4.73 1.32 17.89
CA GLY A 170 3.83 1.88 18.90
C GLY A 170 3.54 0.86 20.00
N LYS A 171 2.67 1.24 20.94
CA LYS A 171 2.22 0.34 22.01
C LYS A 171 1.66 -0.94 21.41
N ALA A 172 2.15 -2.09 21.86
CA ALA A 172 1.67 -3.39 21.42
C ALA A 172 0.23 -3.61 21.90
N GLU A 173 -0.67 -3.91 20.97
CA GLU A 173 -2.07 -4.22 21.22
C GLU A 173 -2.41 -5.57 20.59
N PRO A 174 -3.35 -6.35 21.15
CA PRO A 174 -3.73 -7.63 20.58
C PRO A 174 -4.33 -7.45 19.18
N ILE A 175 -3.90 -8.29 18.25
CA ILE A 175 -4.47 -8.45 16.91
C ILE A 175 -5.45 -9.61 16.97
N LEU A 176 -6.73 -9.34 16.76
CA LEU A 176 -7.80 -10.31 17.00
C LEU A 176 -8.27 -11.00 15.71
N SER A 177 -8.53 -12.29 15.82
CA SER A 177 -9.23 -13.08 14.79
C SER A 177 -10.70 -12.67 14.69
N THR A 178 -11.41 -13.19 13.69
CA THR A 178 -12.88 -13.02 13.56
C THR A 178 -13.68 -13.56 14.75
N SER A 179 -13.15 -14.58 15.45
CA SER A 179 -13.73 -15.15 16.68
C SER A 179 -13.34 -14.42 17.96
N GLY A 180 -12.43 -13.43 17.88
CA GLY A 180 -11.91 -12.70 19.04
C GLY A 180 -10.68 -13.31 19.70
N THR A 181 -10.10 -14.37 19.12
CA THR A 181 -8.85 -14.97 19.58
C THR A 181 -7.66 -14.09 19.21
N THR A 182 -6.69 -13.92 20.11
CA THR A 182 -5.45 -13.19 19.81
C THR A 182 -4.57 -13.99 18.84
N LEU A 183 -4.26 -13.40 17.69
CA LEU A 183 -3.38 -13.97 16.66
C LEU A 183 -1.92 -13.55 16.86
N ALA A 184 -1.71 -12.29 17.26
CA ALA A 184 -0.40 -11.67 17.46
C ALA A 184 -0.57 -10.36 18.24
N TYR A 185 0.53 -9.61 18.41
CA TYR A 185 0.52 -8.27 18.99
C TYR A 185 1.16 -7.27 18.02
N GLY A 186 0.54 -6.10 17.88
CA GLY A 186 1.05 -5.01 17.06
C GLY A 186 0.35 -3.69 17.35
N SER A 187 0.94 -2.58 16.92
CA SER A 187 0.41 -1.27 17.25
C SER A 187 -0.96 -1.00 16.61
N ARG A 188 -1.75 -0.12 17.22
CA ARG A 188 -3.02 0.34 16.61
C ARG A 188 -2.83 0.91 15.20
N LYS A 189 -1.72 1.63 14.97
CA LYS A 189 -1.36 2.18 13.66
C LYS A 189 -1.11 1.05 12.66
N PHE A 190 -0.38 0.00 13.03
CA PHE A 190 -0.16 -1.16 12.18
C PHE A 190 -1.48 -1.86 11.80
N GLN A 191 -2.35 -2.10 12.79
CA GLN A 191 -3.66 -2.72 12.55
C GLN A 191 -4.52 -1.88 11.59
N GLN A 192 -4.50 -0.55 11.74
CA GLN A 192 -5.19 0.36 10.83
C GLN A 192 -4.65 0.30 9.39
N GLN A 193 -3.33 0.13 9.22
CA GLN A 193 -2.71 -0.02 7.90
C GLN A 193 -3.09 -1.33 7.24
N ILE A 194 -3.17 -2.45 8.00
CA ILE A 194 -3.71 -3.71 7.46
C ILE A 194 -5.14 -3.52 6.95
N MET A 195 -5.98 -2.76 7.66
CA MET A 195 -7.35 -2.49 7.22
C MET A 195 -7.41 -1.65 5.93
N TRP A 196 -6.44 -0.77 5.71
CA TRP A 196 -6.40 0.09 4.53
C TRP A 196 -5.80 -0.61 3.31
N GLU A 197 -4.70 -1.33 3.51
CA GLU A 197 -3.98 -2.03 2.45
C GLU A 197 -4.55 -3.44 2.17
N GLY A 198 -5.43 -3.93 3.06
CA GLY A 198 -6.08 -5.24 2.97
C GLY A 198 -5.25 -6.40 3.53
N SER A 199 -3.93 -6.26 3.66
CA SER A 199 -3.05 -7.29 4.20
C SER A 199 -1.79 -6.70 4.85
N GLY A 200 -1.15 -7.47 5.73
CA GLY A 200 0.13 -7.08 6.31
C GLY A 200 0.92 -8.23 6.91
N ILE A 201 2.15 -7.92 7.33
CA ILE A 201 3.11 -8.88 7.89
C ILE A 201 3.61 -8.33 9.23
N THR A 202 3.53 -9.17 10.27
CA THR A 202 4.10 -8.87 11.58
C THR A 202 5.62 -8.89 11.55
N SER A 203 6.28 -8.35 12.57
CA SER A 203 7.74 -8.46 12.71
C SER A 203 8.24 -9.90 12.85
N THR A 204 7.35 -10.84 13.19
CA THR A 204 7.64 -12.28 13.26
C THR A 204 7.39 -13.02 11.94
N GLY A 205 6.92 -12.33 10.90
CA GLY A 205 6.59 -12.92 9.60
C GLY A 205 5.16 -13.48 9.50
N LEU A 206 4.33 -13.35 10.54
CA LEU A 206 2.93 -13.75 10.48
C LEU A 206 2.18 -12.87 9.48
N ARG A 207 1.54 -13.52 8.50
CA ARG A 207 0.75 -12.87 7.47
C ARG A 207 -0.70 -12.72 7.93
N LEU A 208 -1.21 -11.50 7.79
CA LEU A 208 -2.53 -11.09 8.23
C LEU A 208 -3.33 -10.55 7.04
N HIS A 209 -4.59 -10.93 6.96
CA HIS A 209 -5.55 -10.43 5.99
C HIS A 209 -6.72 -9.76 6.72
N TYR A 210 -7.18 -8.62 6.21
CA TYR A 210 -8.32 -7.91 6.78
C TYR A 210 -9.62 -8.68 6.52
N SER A 211 -10.37 -9.01 7.56
CA SER A 211 -11.55 -9.87 7.41
C SER A 211 -12.81 -9.12 6.93
N GLY A 212 -12.71 -7.83 6.58
CA GLY A 212 -13.87 -6.97 6.30
C GLY A 212 -14.60 -6.45 7.55
N ARG A 213 -14.17 -6.83 8.76
CA ARG A 213 -14.74 -6.33 10.03
C ARG A 213 -13.70 -5.50 10.77
N PRO A 214 -14.03 -4.29 11.27
CA PRO A 214 -13.05 -3.42 11.91
C PRO A 214 -12.20 -4.14 12.97
N TYR A 215 -10.87 -4.06 12.82
CA TYR A 215 -9.90 -4.68 13.74
C TYR A 215 -10.10 -6.20 13.93
N ARG A 216 -10.49 -6.90 12.85
CA ARG A 216 -10.57 -8.36 12.80
C ARG A 216 -9.81 -8.87 11.58
N PHE A 217 -9.05 -9.93 11.79
CA PHE A 217 -8.08 -10.43 10.81
C PHE A 217 -8.16 -11.94 10.68
N THR A 218 -7.63 -12.46 9.58
CA THR A 218 -7.35 -13.89 9.37
C THR A 218 -5.89 -14.06 9.02
N THR A 219 -5.36 -15.28 9.19
CA THR A 219 -3.99 -15.62 8.77
C THR A 219 -4.02 -16.37 7.45
N TYR A 220 -2.91 -16.35 6.72
CA TYR A 220 -2.76 -17.11 5.48
C TYR A 220 -1.31 -17.55 5.27
N SER A 221 -1.10 -18.66 4.54
CA SER A 221 0.23 -19.11 4.14
C SER A 221 0.71 -18.37 2.89
N SER A 222 2.02 -18.06 2.85
CA SER A 222 2.69 -17.56 1.64
C SER A 222 2.56 -18.51 0.45
N ASP A 223 2.48 -19.81 0.69
CA ASP A 223 2.44 -20.80 -0.40
C ASP A 223 1.11 -20.80 -1.14
N ILE A 224 0.08 -20.19 -0.53
CA ILE A 224 -1.27 -20.13 -1.07
C ILE A 224 -1.50 -18.78 -1.73
N TRP A 225 -1.22 -17.69 -1.02
CA TRP A 225 -1.60 -16.34 -1.44
C TRP A 225 -0.43 -15.40 -1.69
N ALA A 226 0.81 -15.91 -1.62
CA ALA A 226 2.06 -15.19 -1.86
C ALA A 226 2.17 -13.88 -1.06
N TRP A 227 1.54 -12.82 -1.54
CA TRP A 227 1.54 -11.49 -0.95
C TRP A 227 0.19 -11.01 -0.41
N GLY A 228 -0.90 -11.72 -0.69
CA GLY A 228 -2.23 -11.37 -0.20
C GLY A 228 -3.34 -12.11 -0.94
N ALA A 229 -4.51 -12.19 -0.30
CA ALA A 229 -5.74 -12.65 -0.96
C ALA A 229 -6.46 -11.49 -1.63
N GLY A 230 -6.53 -11.53 -2.96
CA GLY A 230 -7.58 -10.86 -3.69
C GLY A 230 -8.88 -11.68 -3.65
N TYR A 231 -9.78 -11.43 -4.60
CA TYR A 231 -11.05 -12.15 -4.69
C TYR A 231 -10.86 -13.55 -5.34
N ASN A 232 -10.29 -14.50 -4.59
CA ASN A 232 -9.85 -15.84 -5.03
C ASN A 232 -8.62 -15.87 -5.97
N TYR A 233 -7.83 -14.80 -5.95
CA TYR A 233 -6.60 -14.70 -6.72
C TYR A 233 -5.43 -14.35 -5.81
N THR A 234 -4.28 -14.91 -6.12
CA THR A 234 -3.01 -14.53 -5.52
C THR A 234 -2.64 -13.11 -5.96
N VAL A 235 -2.18 -12.30 -5.00
CA VAL A 235 -1.68 -10.95 -5.27
C VAL A 235 -0.17 -11.02 -5.52
N TRP A 236 0.30 -10.37 -6.58
CA TRP A 236 1.70 -10.40 -7.01
C TRP A 236 2.25 -8.99 -7.25
N PRO A 237 3.43 -8.64 -6.68
CA PRO A 237 4.05 -7.33 -6.88
C PRO A 237 4.18 -7.03 -8.37
N TYR A 238 3.75 -5.83 -8.75
CA TYR A 238 3.80 -5.33 -10.11
C TYR A 238 3.01 -6.16 -11.13
N ARG A 239 2.18 -7.11 -10.71
CA ARG A 239 1.28 -7.87 -11.60
C ARG A 239 -0.18 -7.77 -11.23
N THR A 240 -0.47 -7.26 -10.04
CA THR A 240 -1.85 -7.09 -9.58
C THR A 240 -2.28 -5.62 -9.65
N ILE A 241 -3.49 -5.40 -10.14
CA ILE A 241 -4.21 -4.14 -9.96
C ILE A 241 -5.51 -4.37 -9.18
N ALA A 242 -5.80 -3.45 -8.26
CA ALA A 242 -7.08 -3.31 -7.63
C ALA A 242 -7.95 -2.33 -8.44
N VAL A 243 -9.21 -2.72 -8.67
CA VAL A 243 -10.12 -2.02 -9.59
C VAL A 243 -11.50 -1.76 -9.01
N ASN A 244 -12.19 -0.77 -9.56
CA ASN A 244 -13.61 -0.59 -9.33
C ASN A 244 -14.42 -1.49 -10.28
N PHE A 245 -15.08 -2.53 -9.76
CA PHE A 245 -15.79 -3.51 -10.61
C PHE A 245 -16.84 -2.87 -11.51
N SER A 246 -17.62 -1.91 -10.99
CA SER A 246 -18.69 -1.26 -11.75
C SER A 246 -18.14 -0.40 -12.89
N GLY A 247 -17.04 0.32 -12.62
CA GLY A 247 -16.33 1.12 -13.61
C GLY A 247 -15.72 0.26 -14.71
N PHE A 248 -15.00 -0.79 -14.32
CA PHE A 248 -14.39 -1.73 -15.25
C PHE A 248 -15.42 -2.44 -16.11
N CYS A 249 -16.52 -2.89 -15.52
CA CYS A 249 -17.59 -3.52 -16.27
C CYS A 249 -18.15 -2.60 -17.37
N LYS A 250 -18.41 -1.33 -17.03
CA LYS A 250 -18.85 -0.33 -18.01
C LYS A 250 -17.80 -0.08 -19.09
N ALA A 251 -16.53 0.05 -18.71
CA ALA A 251 -15.42 0.28 -19.65
C ALA A 251 -15.20 -0.91 -20.60
N MET A 252 -15.35 -2.14 -20.10
CA MET A 252 -15.29 -3.38 -20.89
C MET A 252 -16.55 -3.64 -21.73
N GLN A 253 -17.61 -2.84 -21.56
CA GLN A 253 -18.90 -3.02 -22.24
C GLN A 253 -19.43 -4.46 -22.11
N LEU A 254 -19.30 -5.04 -20.90
CA LEU A 254 -19.74 -6.42 -20.67
C LEU A 254 -21.29 -6.50 -20.62
N PRO A 255 -21.87 -7.64 -21.04
CA PRO A 255 -23.31 -7.87 -20.95
C PRO A 255 -23.84 -7.68 -19.52
N GLN A 256 -25.06 -7.16 -19.39
CA GLN A 256 -25.73 -7.01 -18.09
C GLN A 256 -26.66 -8.21 -17.81
N PRO A 257 -26.81 -8.64 -16.55
CA PRO A 257 -26.18 -8.10 -15.34
C PRO A 257 -24.70 -8.51 -15.21
N CYS A 258 -23.85 -7.55 -14.89
CA CYS A 258 -22.42 -7.76 -14.78
C CYS A 258 -21.95 -7.83 -13.32
N GLY A 259 -21.34 -8.96 -12.95
CA GLY A 259 -20.86 -9.24 -11.61
C GLY A 259 -19.35 -9.11 -11.43
N LYS A 260 -18.90 -9.23 -10.18
CA LYS A 260 -17.47 -9.23 -9.84
C LYS A 260 -16.70 -10.31 -10.59
N LYS A 261 -17.25 -11.53 -10.72
CA LYS A 261 -16.62 -12.65 -11.42
C LYS A 261 -16.32 -12.35 -12.91
N ASP A 262 -17.13 -11.50 -13.53
CA ASP A 262 -16.99 -11.16 -14.95
C ASP A 262 -15.81 -10.21 -15.16
N VAL A 263 -15.50 -9.36 -14.18
CA VAL A 263 -14.38 -8.40 -14.22
C VAL A 263 -13.10 -8.96 -13.59
N ILE A 264 -13.19 -9.56 -12.41
CA ILE A 264 -12.02 -10.00 -11.64
C ILE A 264 -11.28 -11.14 -12.35
N GLY A 265 -9.95 -11.09 -12.28
CA GLY A 265 -9.03 -12.01 -12.94
C GLY A 265 -8.76 -11.64 -14.40
N SER A 266 -9.35 -10.57 -14.93
CA SER A 266 -9.09 -10.19 -16.32
C SER A 266 -7.63 -9.77 -16.52
N LEU A 267 -7.01 -10.30 -17.58
CA LEU A 267 -5.70 -9.86 -18.05
C LEU A 267 -5.85 -8.48 -18.68
N VAL A 268 -5.01 -7.55 -18.22
CA VAL A 268 -4.91 -6.21 -18.76
C VAL A 268 -3.50 -5.92 -19.23
N TRP A 269 -3.38 -5.01 -20.17
CA TRP A 269 -2.11 -4.54 -20.70
C TRP A 269 -2.04 -3.03 -20.60
N ILE A 270 -1.04 -2.52 -19.89
CA ILE A 270 -0.80 -1.10 -19.68
C ILE A 270 0.26 -0.65 -20.66
N LYS A 271 -0.17 0.02 -21.72
CA LYS A 271 0.70 0.36 -22.87
C LYS A 271 1.91 1.18 -22.44
N ASN A 272 1.71 2.21 -21.61
CA ASN A 272 2.81 3.06 -21.16
C ASN A 272 3.92 2.27 -20.45
N ILE A 273 3.55 1.26 -19.65
CA ILE A 273 4.53 0.42 -18.94
C ILE A 273 5.22 -0.54 -19.93
N ALA A 274 4.48 -1.08 -20.90
CA ALA A 274 5.04 -1.95 -21.93
C ALA A 274 6.03 -1.23 -22.86
N ASP A 275 5.75 0.04 -23.18
CA ASP A 275 6.59 0.86 -24.04
C ASP A 275 7.92 1.22 -23.35
N GLU A 276 7.86 1.67 -22.09
CA GLU A 276 9.05 2.11 -21.33
C GLU A 276 9.88 0.95 -20.77
N LYS A 277 9.30 -0.25 -20.65
CA LYS A 277 9.95 -1.48 -20.17
C LYS A 277 10.78 -1.27 -18.89
N PRO A 278 10.16 -0.76 -17.80
CA PRO A 278 10.89 -0.46 -16.58
C PRO A 278 11.62 -1.69 -16.05
N ALA A 279 12.86 -1.49 -15.60
CA ALA A 279 13.65 -2.53 -14.96
C ALA A 279 13.06 -2.89 -13.59
N MET A 280 12.81 -4.17 -13.39
CA MET A 280 12.22 -4.75 -12.18
C MET A 280 13.28 -5.47 -11.33
N PRO A 281 12.98 -5.83 -10.08
CA PRO A 281 13.86 -6.68 -9.27
C PRO A 281 14.32 -7.93 -10.05
N GLY A 282 15.62 -8.21 -10.02
CA GLY A 282 16.22 -9.30 -10.79
C GLY A 282 16.54 -8.95 -12.25
N ALA A 283 16.59 -7.66 -12.61
CA ALA A 283 16.94 -7.15 -13.94
C ALA A 283 15.99 -7.58 -15.07
N VAL A 284 14.79 -8.05 -14.74
CA VAL A 284 13.73 -8.36 -15.71
C VAL A 284 13.02 -7.06 -16.12
N GLN A 285 12.72 -6.90 -17.40
CA GLN A 285 11.91 -5.77 -17.88
C GLN A 285 10.42 -6.07 -17.73
N HIS A 286 9.65 -5.06 -17.34
CA HIS A 286 8.20 -5.20 -17.27
C HIS A 286 7.57 -5.20 -18.68
N ASP A 287 6.79 -6.23 -19.00
CA ASP A 287 6.13 -6.42 -20.30
C ASP A 287 4.79 -5.65 -20.45
N GLY A 288 4.32 -5.05 -19.35
CA GLY A 288 3.12 -4.23 -19.26
C GLY A 288 1.84 -5.01 -18.93
N PHE A 289 1.94 -6.33 -18.72
CA PHE A 289 0.78 -7.15 -18.35
C PHE A 289 0.51 -7.15 -16.85
N PHE A 290 -0.76 -7.03 -16.50
CA PHE A 290 -1.26 -7.12 -15.13
C PHE A 290 -2.56 -7.94 -15.11
N CYS A 291 -2.97 -8.33 -13.91
CA CYS A 291 -4.23 -9.01 -13.65
C CYS A 291 -5.08 -8.14 -12.70
N ALA A 292 -6.33 -7.90 -13.08
CA ALA A 292 -7.30 -7.21 -12.24
C ALA A 292 -7.88 -8.15 -11.19
N THR A 293 -7.09 -8.46 -10.15
CA THR A 293 -7.40 -9.55 -9.19
C THR A 293 -7.89 -9.07 -7.83
N ASP A 294 -7.86 -7.76 -7.61
CA ASP A 294 -8.20 -7.14 -6.33
C ASP A 294 -9.23 -6.01 -6.48
N THR A 295 -9.82 -5.60 -5.38
CA THR A 295 -10.83 -4.52 -5.33
C THR A 295 -10.63 -3.62 -4.13
N GLY A 296 -10.98 -2.35 -4.28
CA GLY A 296 -11.03 -1.40 -3.18
C GLY A 296 -12.41 -0.80 -3.02
N SER A 297 -12.62 -0.12 -1.89
CA SER A 297 -13.81 0.70 -1.69
C SER A 297 -13.97 1.71 -2.85
N PRO A 298 -15.19 1.96 -3.36
CA PRO A 298 -15.42 2.98 -4.39
C PRO A 298 -14.95 4.39 -4.00
N SER A 299 -14.84 4.69 -2.70
CA SER A 299 -14.27 5.94 -2.20
C SER A 299 -12.75 6.02 -2.33
N GLY A 300 -12.07 4.86 -2.34
CA GLY A 300 -10.63 4.70 -2.50
C GLY A 300 -10.20 4.50 -3.96
N ILE A 301 -10.90 3.62 -4.68
CA ILE A 301 -10.68 3.28 -6.10
C ILE A 301 -11.92 3.67 -6.91
N ARG A 302 -11.84 4.84 -7.56
CA ARG A 302 -12.89 5.35 -8.47
C ARG A 302 -12.88 4.57 -9.79
N ARG A 303 -13.90 4.81 -10.63
CA ARG A 303 -14.15 4.06 -11.88
C ARG A 303 -12.99 4.10 -12.88
N ASP A 304 -12.20 5.16 -12.82
CA ASP A 304 -11.10 5.55 -13.70
C ASP A 304 -9.76 5.57 -12.95
N ARG A 305 -9.70 4.91 -11.79
CA ARG A 305 -8.48 4.71 -11.02
C ARG A 305 -8.15 3.23 -10.93
N ILE A 306 -6.87 2.93 -10.93
CA ILE A 306 -6.32 1.62 -10.61
C ILE A 306 -5.34 1.78 -9.47
N ASP A 307 -5.28 0.78 -8.59
CA ASP A 307 -4.25 0.72 -7.55
C ASP A 307 -3.31 -0.43 -7.91
N ILE A 308 -2.03 -0.16 -8.13
CA ILE A 308 -1.07 -1.19 -8.53
C ILE A 308 -0.40 -1.72 -7.26
N PHE A 309 -0.41 -3.04 -7.09
CA PHE A 309 0.25 -3.66 -5.94
C PHE A 309 1.76 -3.65 -6.13
N VAL A 310 2.52 -3.13 -5.17
CA VAL A 310 3.98 -2.99 -5.26
C VAL A 310 4.73 -3.81 -4.21
N GLY A 311 4.13 -4.86 -3.66
CA GLY A 311 4.79 -5.68 -2.64
C GLY A 311 4.89 -4.94 -1.30
N VAL A 312 6.09 -4.79 -0.74
CA VAL A 312 6.33 -3.99 0.49
C VAL A 312 7.00 -2.64 0.20
N HIS A 313 7.09 -2.27 -1.08
CA HIS A 313 7.70 -1.03 -1.50
C HIS A 313 6.80 0.18 -1.23
N GLY A 314 7.36 1.38 -1.36
CA GLY A 314 6.63 2.62 -1.12
C GLY A 314 5.53 2.88 -2.15
N GLY A 315 4.39 3.37 -1.68
CA GLY A 315 3.24 3.70 -2.52
C GLY A 315 3.31 5.08 -3.23
N GLY A 316 4.48 5.70 -3.32
CA GLY A 316 4.61 7.10 -3.79
C GLY A 316 4.08 8.13 -2.78
N ASN A 317 3.89 7.75 -1.51
CA ASN A 317 3.40 8.66 -0.47
C ASN A 317 4.41 9.80 -0.21
N PRO A 318 4.08 11.05 -0.57
CA PRO A 318 5.02 12.16 -0.51
C PRO A 318 5.30 12.64 0.92
N TYR A 319 4.72 12.05 1.95
CA TYR A 319 5.01 12.41 3.35
C TYR A 319 6.05 11.50 4.02
N LEU A 320 6.46 10.41 3.35
CA LEU A 320 7.51 9.51 3.83
C LEU A 320 8.92 10.00 3.43
N PRO A 321 10.02 9.50 4.01
CA PRO A 321 11.38 9.75 3.50
C PRO A 321 11.59 9.23 2.08
N PRO A 322 12.46 9.85 1.25
CA PRO A 322 12.70 9.45 -0.14
C PRO A 322 12.90 7.94 -0.34
N ALA A 323 13.70 7.30 0.52
CA ALA A 323 13.96 5.86 0.49
C ALA A 323 12.69 4.98 0.61
N ARG A 324 11.60 5.52 1.19
CA ARG A 324 10.30 4.86 1.40
C ARG A 324 9.18 5.35 0.49
N ARG A 325 9.43 6.37 -0.33
CA ARG A 325 8.42 6.86 -1.29
C ARG A 325 8.38 6.00 -2.52
N GLY A 326 9.53 5.56 -2.99
CA GLY A 326 9.69 4.94 -4.30
C GLY A 326 9.31 3.47 -4.34
N ASN A 327 9.10 3.03 -5.57
CA ASN A 327 9.04 1.65 -6.02
C ASN A 327 9.58 1.62 -7.46
N PHE A 328 9.73 0.44 -8.07
CA PHE A 328 10.37 0.32 -9.39
C PHE A 328 9.62 1.07 -10.49
N LEU A 329 8.28 1.01 -10.51
CA LEU A 329 7.46 1.78 -11.46
C LEU A 329 7.53 3.29 -11.19
N TYR A 330 7.46 3.71 -9.93
CA TYR A 330 7.57 5.12 -9.56
C TYR A 330 8.92 5.72 -9.98
N ASN A 331 9.99 4.96 -9.82
CA ASN A 331 11.34 5.38 -10.19
C ASN A 331 11.52 5.44 -11.70
N ALA A 332 10.83 4.59 -12.45
CA ALA A 332 10.77 4.64 -13.92
C ALA A 332 9.86 5.76 -14.48
N GLY A 333 9.32 6.64 -13.64
CA GLY A 333 8.54 7.80 -14.08
C GLY A 333 7.03 7.64 -13.98
N PHE A 334 6.51 6.46 -13.64
CA PHE A 334 5.08 6.23 -13.41
C PHE A 334 4.67 6.79 -12.03
N LYS A 335 4.43 8.11 -11.96
CA LYS A 335 4.11 8.76 -10.68
C LYS A 335 2.68 8.41 -10.23
N SER A 336 2.50 8.14 -8.95
CA SER A 336 1.17 7.95 -8.38
C SER A 336 0.40 9.26 -8.28
N LEU A 337 -0.91 9.09 -8.30
CA LEU A 337 -1.83 10.14 -7.91
C LEU A 337 -1.68 10.43 -6.40
N VAL A 338 -1.54 11.71 -6.06
CA VAL A 338 -1.31 12.19 -4.70
C VAL A 338 -2.31 13.30 -4.36
N ARG A 339 -2.57 13.52 -3.07
CA ARG A 339 -3.65 14.42 -2.62
C ARG A 339 -3.56 15.86 -3.17
N GLN A 340 -2.35 16.36 -3.45
CA GLN A 340 -2.14 17.69 -4.04
C GLN A 340 -2.56 17.80 -5.52
N ASP A 341 -2.81 16.68 -6.20
CA ASP A 341 -3.29 16.68 -7.58
C ASP A 341 -4.73 17.24 -7.65
N TRP A 342 -5.50 17.17 -6.57
CA TRP A 342 -6.76 17.89 -6.43
C TRP A 342 -6.49 19.31 -5.95
N ARG A 343 -7.02 20.30 -6.68
CA ARG A 343 -6.78 21.73 -6.39
C ARG A 343 -7.83 22.34 -5.48
N LEU A 344 -9.04 21.80 -5.44
CA LEU A 344 -10.12 22.34 -4.61
C LEU A 344 -10.48 21.41 -3.45
N TRP A 345 -10.27 21.91 -2.24
CA TRP A 345 -10.61 21.25 -0.99
C TRP A 345 -11.38 22.22 -0.10
N THR A 346 -12.53 21.79 0.41
CA THR A 346 -13.37 22.59 1.32
C THR A 346 -13.06 22.32 2.79
N SER A 347 -12.41 21.18 3.07
CA SER A 347 -11.91 20.82 4.39
C SER A 347 -10.63 20.01 4.25
N LEU A 348 -10.00 19.65 5.39
CA LEU A 348 -8.86 18.74 5.41
C LEU A 348 -9.12 17.38 4.74
N HIS A 349 -10.38 16.95 4.66
CA HIS A 349 -10.73 15.61 4.15
C HIS A 349 -11.69 15.65 2.97
N THR A 350 -12.26 16.82 2.67
CA THR A 350 -13.29 16.99 1.65
C THR A 350 -12.69 17.71 0.44
N ARG A 351 -12.62 16.98 -0.66
CA ARG A 351 -12.26 17.50 -1.99
C ARG A 351 -13.52 17.68 -2.83
N THR A 352 -13.52 18.73 -3.64
CA THR A 352 -14.53 18.94 -4.67
C THR A 352 -14.12 18.15 -5.90
N TRP A 353 -15.09 17.45 -6.49
CA TRP A 353 -14.88 16.56 -7.62
C TRP A 353 -15.53 17.12 -8.86
N CYS A 354 -14.89 16.90 -10.01
CA CYS A 354 -15.60 16.97 -11.28
C CYS A 354 -16.56 15.79 -11.38
N SER A 355 -17.77 16.02 -11.89
CA SER A 355 -18.67 14.93 -12.20
C SER A 355 -18.18 14.21 -13.46
N LEU A 356 -17.99 12.89 -13.35
CA LEU A 356 -17.66 12.02 -14.49
C LEU A 356 -18.88 11.77 -15.40
N ALA A 357 -20.06 12.27 -15.00
CA ALA A 357 -21.29 12.20 -15.77
C ALA A 357 -21.56 13.52 -16.54
N ASP A 358 -20.74 14.55 -16.32
CA ASP A 358 -20.85 15.80 -17.06
C ASP A 358 -20.47 15.55 -18.52
N LYS A 359 -21.22 16.15 -19.45
CA LYS A 359 -21.10 15.95 -20.90
C LYS A 359 -19.71 16.29 -21.45
N ASP A 360 -18.88 16.96 -20.67
CA ASP A 360 -17.56 17.45 -21.06
C ASP A 360 -16.40 16.50 -20.69
N TYR A 361 -16.67 15.36 -20.05
CA TYR A 361 -15.68 14.32 -19.78
C TYR A 361 -15.62 13.29 -20.90
N ASP A 362 -14.48 13.22 -21.58
CA ASP A 362 -14.23 12.19 -22.58
C ASP A 362 -13.42 11.02 -21.98
N PRO A 363 -14.01 9.83 -21.79
CA PRO A 363 -13.31 8.67 -21.22
C PRO A 363 -12.21 8.10 -22.15
N GLN A 364 -12.25 8.42 -23.45
CA GLN A 364 -11.23 7.98 -24.40
C GLN A 364 -9.96 8.81 -24.34
N THR A 365 -10.07 10.08 -23.95
CA THR A 365 -8.92 11.00 -23.78
C THR A 365 -8.60 11.29 -22.32
N GLY A 366 -9.53 11.00 -21.42
CA GLY A 366 -9.45 11.29 -19.99
C GLY A 366 -9.59 12.77 -19.64
N ILE A 367 -10.07 13.61 -20.56
CA ILE A 367 -10.08 15.08 -20.42
C ILE A 367 -11.48 15.54 -20.00
N SER A 368 -11.53 16.46 -19.02
CA SER A 368 -12.70 17.32 -18.79
C SER A 368 -12.40 18.73 -19.28
N ARG A 369 -13.21 19.29 -20.19
CA ARG A 369 -12.95 20.61 -20.79
C ARG A 369 -13.21 21.79 -19.86
N ASN A 370 -14.13 21.64 -18.91
CA ASN A 370 -14.61 22.72 -18.05
C ASN A 370 -14.19 22.58 -16.58
N CYS A 371 -13.39 21.55 -16.26
CA CYS A 371 -13.05 21.22 -14.88
C CYS A 371 -11.54 21.16 -14.64
N PHE A 372 -11.01 22.23 -14.07
CA PHE A 372 -9.56 22.45 -13.92
C PHE A 372 -8.99 22.12 -12.53
N HIS A 373 -9.84 21.71 -11.59
CA HIS A 373 -9.46 21.50 -10.19
C HIS A 373 -9.29 20.02 -9.79
N ASP A 374 -9.50 19.09 -10.73
CA ASP A 374 -9.40 17.65 -10.54
C ASP A 374 -8.23 17.06 -11.33
N TYR A 375 -7.81 15.85 -10.97
CA TYR A 375 -6.62 15.19 -11.49
C TYR A 375 -6.66 14.87 -12.97
N HIS A 376 -7.86 14.77 -13.55
CA HIS A 376 -8.05 14.59 -15.00
C HIS A 376 -7.33 15.67 -15.79
N THR A 377 -7.27 16.87 -15.24
CA THR A 377 -6.65 18.04 -15.86
C THR A 377 -5.28 18.31 -15.26
N THR A 378 -5.17 18.32 -13.93
CA THR A 378 -3.95 18.76 -13.22
C THR A 378 -2.85 17.71 -13.18
N ALA A 379 -3.21 16.43 -13.35
CA ALA A 379 -2.30 15.29 -13.31
C ALA A 379 -2.48 14.38 -14.54
N ARG A 380 -2.86 14.96 -15.68
CA ARG A 380 -3.07 14.23 -16.95
C ARG A 380 -1.85 13.41 -17.37
N HIS A 381 -0.64 13.93 -17.13
CA HIS A 381 0.62 13.26 -17.43
C HIS A 381 0.83 11.93 -16.66
N LYS A 382 0.04 11.66 -15.62
CA LYS A 382 0.08 10.40 -14.85
C LYS A 382 -0.88 9.34 -15.38
N ALA A 383 -1.73 9.67 -16.34
CA ALA A 383 -2.73 8.75 -16.86
C ALA A 383 -2.07 7.60 -17.64
N LEU A 384 -2.56 6.38 -17.41
CA LEU A 384 -2.10 5.17 -18.05
C LEU A 384 -3.15 4.67 -19.04
N GLN A 385 -2.73 4.38 -20.27
CA GLN A 385 -3.59 3.77 -21.28
C GLN A 385 -3.69 2.26 -21.05
N VAL A 386 -4.89 1.79 -20.73
CA VAL A 386 -5.14 0.39 -20.37
C VAL A 386 -5.96 -0.31 -21.44
N TYR A 387 -5.57 -1.54 -21.75
CA TYR A 387 -6.23 -2.45 -22.67
C TYR A 387 -6.63 -3.74 -21.93
N TYR A 388 -7.60 -4.44 -22.48
CA TYR A 388 -7.94 -5.81 -22.12
C TYR A 388 -8.12 -6.66 -23.38
N PHE A 389 -8.17 -7.97 -23.20
CA PHE A 389 -8.29 -8.94 -24.28
C PHE A 389 -9.62 -9.66 -24.15
N LYS A 390 -10.36 -9.80 -25.24
CA LYS A 390 -11.67 -10.46 -25.25
C LYS A 390 -11.83 -11.46 -26.38
N ASP A 391 -12.62 -12.49 -26.14
CA ASP A 391 -13.00 -13.43 -27.19
C ASP A 391 -14.16 -12.88 -28.06
N ASN A 392 -14.56 -13.66 -29.06
CA ASN A 392 -15.69 -13.35 -29.94
C ASN A 392 -17.05 -13.28 -29.21
N ARG A 393 -17.14 -13.75 -27.96
CA ARG A 393 -18.34 -13.66 -27.10
C ARG A 393 -18.23 -12.50 -26.10
N ASN A 394 -17.29 -11.58 -26.29
CA ASN A 394 -17.02 -10.45 -25.41
C ASN A 394 -16.62 -10.86 -23.98
N ARG A 395 -16.10 -12.09 -23.79
CA ARG A 395 -15.60 -12.57 -22.49
C ARG A 395 -14.12 -12.19 -22.35
N PRO A 396 -13.71 -11.60 -21.21
CA PRO A 396 -12.32 -11.21 -21.02
C PRO A 396 -11.40 -12.42 -20.84
N LEU A 397 -10.20 -12.34 -21.40
CA LEU A 397 -9.11 -13.27 -21.11
C LEU A 397 -8.77 -13.21 -19.63
N LYS A 398 -8.76 -14.35 -18.95
CA LYS A 398 -8.47 -14.45 -17.51
C LYS A 398 -7.03 -14.90 -17.25
N CYS A 399 -6.44 -14.31 -16.22
CA CYS A 399 -5.25 -14.81 -15.56
C CYS A 399 -5.55 -16.09 -14.78
N GLN A 400 -4.48 -16.79 -14.36
CA GLN A 400 -4.56 -17.95 -13.50
C GLN A 400 -5.27 -17.59 -12.18
N PRO A 401 -6.34 -18.30 -11.79
CA PRO A 401 -6.91 -18.17 -10.45
C PRO A 401 -5.90 -18.62 -9.39
N GLY A 402 -5.96 -18.01 -8.20
CA GLY A 402 -5.22 -18.55 -7.06
C GLY A 402 -5.81 -19.90 -6.64
N LEU A 403 -5.10 -20.64 -5.77
CA LEU A 403 -5.70 -21.78 -5.08
C LEU A 403 -6.87 -21.26 -4.24
N GLY A 404 -8.10 -21.61 -4.62
CA GLY A 404 -9.30 -21.20 -3.89
C GLY A 404 -9.35 -21.86 -2.52
N PHE A 405 -10.05 -21.24 -1.55
CA PHE A 405 -10.29 -21.83 -0.22
C PHE A 405 -10.83 -23.27 -0.29
N GLN A 406 -11.68 -23.58 -1.29
CA GLN A 406 -12.29 -24.90 -1.46
C GLN A 406 -11.31 -25.96 -2.01
N ASP A 407 -10.41 -25.58 -2.90
CA ASP A 407 -9.35 -26.46 -3.39
C ASP A 407 -8.31 -26.76 -2.30
N LEU A 408 -8.16 -25.84 -1.33
CA LEU A 408 -7.35 -26.03 -0.14
C LEU A 408 -7.89 -27.13 0.77
N PHE A 409 -9.20 -27.18 1.01
CA PHE A 409 -9.81 -28.24 1.83
C PHE A 409 -9.75 -29.60 1.14
N LYS A 410 -9.82 -29.65 -0.21
CA LYS A 410 -9.58 -30.88 -0.97
C LYS A 410 -8.12 -31.33 -0.92
N ALA A 411 -7.17 -30.41 -1.06
CA ALA A 411 -5.74 -30.71 -0.99
C ALA A 411 -5.31 -31.15 0.42
N LEU A 412 -5.81 -30.49 1.46
CA LEU A 412 -5.53 -30.84 2.87
C LEU A 412 -6.31 -32.07 3.34
N GLY A 413 -7.48 -32.34 2.76
CA GLY A 413 -8.28 -33.55 3.02
C GLY A 413 -7.72 -34.82 2.38
N GLN A 414 -6.78 -34.71 1.44
CA GLN A 414 -6.05 -35.86 0.88
C GLN A 414 -4.75 -36.18 1.63
N SER A 415 -4.26 -35.30 2.50
CA SER A 415 -3.01 -35.48 3.27
C SER A 415 -3.21 -35.92 4.72
N ILE A 416 -4.44 -36.19 5.16
CA ILE A 416 -4.71 -36.81 6.47
C ILE A 416 -5.32 -38.20 6.23
N GLN A 417 -4.51 -39.14 5.74
CA GLN A 417 -4.68 -40.51 6.20
C GLN A 417 -3.88 -40.64 7.49
N VAL A 418 -4.61 -40.65 8.61
CA VAL A 418 -4.07 -41.04 9.91
C VAL A 418 -3.60 -42.48 9.76
N LYS A 419 -2.29 -42.70 9.90
CA LYS A 419 -1.75 -43.91 10.51
C LYS A 419 -1.26 -43.56 11.90
#